data_AF-A0A1H5AC49-F1
#
_entry.id   AF-A0A1H5AC49-F1
#
_cell.length_a   1.000
_cell.length_b   1.000
_cell.length_c   1.000
_cell.angle_alpha   90.00
_cell.angle_beta   90.00
_cell.angle_gamma   90.00
#
_symmetry.space_group_name_H-M   'P 1'
#
loop_
_entity.id
_entity.type
_entity.pdbx_description
1 polymer ?
#
loop_
_entity_poly.entity_id
_entity_poly.type
_entity_poly.pdbx_seq_one_letter_code
_entity_poly.pdbx_strand_id
1 'polypeptide(L)' 'MTATDEFRFHAHELIVDLDAATTEMMKLISAHQLSGPEWERVTQWQHEAYERWMTYLNERSYPETGDHNAPC' A
#
# COMPACT_ATOMS: atom_id res chain seq x y z
N MET A 1 -17.09 -16.01 -0.58
CA MET A 1 -16.22 -14.97 0.03
C MET A 1 -17.04 -13.69 0.07
N THR A 2 -17.09 -13.01 1.21
CA THR A 2 -17.83 -11.75 1.31
C THR A 2 -16.94 -10.60 0.78
N ALA A 3 -17.54 -9.48 0.35
CA ALA A 3 -16.78 -8.29 -0.07
C ALA A 3 -15.81 -7.78 1.02
N THR A 4 -16.11 -8.04 2.30
CA THR A 4 -15.22 -7.76 3.43
C THR A 4 -14.02 -8.70 3.49
N ASP A 5 -14.17 -9.98 3.12
CA ASP A 5 -13.07 -10.93 3.08
C ASP A 5 -12.11 -10.62 1.92
N GLU A 6 -12.64 -10.26 0.75
CA GLU A 6 -11.83 -9.82 -0.39
C GLU A 6 -11.04 -8.56 -0.04
N PHE A 7 -11.67 -7.60 0.65
CA PHE A 7 -10.98 -6.41 1.13
C PHE A 7 -9.82 -6.74 2.08
N ARG A 8 -10.09 -7.60 3.07
CA ARG A 8 -9.06 -8.00 4.04
C ARG A 8 -7.91 -8.76 3.38
N PHE A 9 -8.23 -9.59 2.40
CA PHE A 9 -7.24 -10.33 1.64
C PHE A 9 -6.32 -9.39 0.86
N HIS A 10 -6.89 -8.46 0.10
CA HIS A 10 -6.10 -7.52 -0.70
C HIS A 10 -5.33 -6.52 0.18
N ALA A 11 -5.93 -6.06 1.28
CA ALA A 11 -5.24 -5.26 2.28
C ALA A 11 -4.01 -6.00 2.85
N HIS A 12 -4.15 -7.30 3.11
CA HIS A 12 -3.05 -8.11 3.62
C HIS A 12 -1.92 -8.24 2.57
N GLU A 13 -2.25 -8.45 1.30
CA GLU A 13 -1.26 -8.49 0.21
C GLU A 13 -0.46 -7.18 0.12
N LEU A 14 -1.14 -6.03 0.19
CA LEU A 14 -0.48 -4.72 0.15
C LEU A 14 0.43 -4.48 1.37
N ILE A 15 -0.01 -4.89 2.56
CA ILE A 15 0.81 -4.80 3.79
C ILE A 15 2.05 -5.68 3.68
N VAL A 16 1.93 -6.89 3.12
CA VAL A 16 3.07 -7.80 2.93
C VAL A 16 4.08 -7.22 1.94
N ASP A 17 3.64 -6.60 0.83
CA ASP A 17 4.53 -5.93 -0.12
C ASP A 17 5.28 -4.76 0.52
N LEU A 18 4.57 -3.93 1.31
CA LEU A 18 5.16 -2.82 2.04
C LEU A 18 6.19 -3.27 3.10
N ASP A 19 5.89 -4.34 3.83
CA ASP A 19 6.81 -4.91 4.82
C ASP A 19 8.06 -5.49 4.16
N ALA A 20 7.90 -6.17 3.02
CA ALA A 20 9.02 -6.68 2.23
C ALA A 20 9.93 -5.54 1.74
N ALA A 21 9.35 -4.48 1.18
CA ALA A 21 10.11 -3.30 0.73
C ALA A 21 10.85 -2.62 1.90
N THR A 22 10.18 -2.48 3.04
CA THR A 22 10.75 -1.89 4.25
C THR A 22 11.88 -2.75 4.82
N THR A 23 11.71 -4.08 4.82
CA THR A 23 12.73 -5.03 5.27
C THR A 23 13.97 -4.96 4.38
N GLU A 24 13.82 -4.90 3.06
CA GLU A 24 14.94 -4.70 2.14
C GLU A 24 15.63 -3.35 2.38
N MET A 25 14.86 -2.29 2.65
CA MET A 25 15.42 -0.98 3.00
C MET A 25 16.27 -1.06 4.28
N MET A 26 15.77 -1.74 5.32
CA MET A 26 16.50 -1.96 6.57
C MET A 26 17.77 -2.81 6.39
N LYS A 27 17.77 -3.78 5.48
CA LYS A 27 18.98 -4.56 5.15
C LYS A 27 20.07 -3.66 4.58
N LEU A 28 19.73 -2.78 3.65
CA LEU A 28 20.68 -1.81 3.08
C LEU A 28 21.17 -0.81 4.12
N ILE A 29 20.29 -0.31 4.98
CA ILE A 29 20.67 0.57 6.10
C ILE A 29 21.68 -0.15 7.01
N SER A 30 21.43 -1.41 7.35
CA SER A 30 22.32 -2.22 8.20
C SER A 30 23.69 -2.43 7.54
N ALA A 31 23.72 -2.57 6.21
CA ALA A 31 24.94 -2.66 5.41
C ALA A 31 25.62 -1.30 5.15
N HIS A 32 25.08 -0.19 5.67
CA HIS A 32 25.53 1.18 5.40
C HIS A 32 25.47 1.58 3.90
N GLN A 33 24.60 0.92 3.13
CA GLN A 33 24.38 1.19 1.71
C GLN A 33 23.17 2.12 1.52
N LEU A 34 23.38 3.41 1.78
CA LEU A 34 22.34 4.46 1.71
C LEU A 34 22.37 5.28 0.40
N SER A 35 23.05 4.75 -0.62
CA SER A 35 23.19 5.42 -1.92
C SER A 35 23.45 4.41 -3.03
N GLY A 36 23.24 4.84 -4.27
CA GLY A 36 23.41 4.01 -5.46
C GLY A 36 22.12 3.33 -5.91
N PRO A 37 22.19 2.57 -7.02
CA PRO A 37 21.00 2.10 -7.75
C PRO A 37 20.15 1.13 -6.94
N GLU A 38 20.76 0.37 -6.03
CA GLU A 38 20.04 -0.57 -5.16
C GLU A 38 19.23 0.15 -4.09
N TRP A 39 19.82 1.17 -3.46
CA TRP A 39 19.13 2.04 -2.51
C TRP A 39 17.97 2.76 -3.18
N GLU A 40 18.21 3.41 -4.33
CA GLU A 40 17.17 4.12 -5.08
C GLU A 40 16.01 3.20 -5.47
N ARG A 41 16.32 1.98 -5.95
CA ARG A 41 15.30 0.98 -6.29
C ARG A 41 14.44 0.59 -5.09
N VAL A 42 15.07 0.31 -3.95
CA VAL A 42 14.35 -0.11 -2.74
C VAL A 42 13.55 1.05 -2.13
N THR A 43 14.10 2.26 -2.13
CA THR A 43 13.37 3.46 -1.66
C THR A 43 12.17 3.77 -2.55
N GLN A 44 12.33 3.62 -3.87
CA GLN A 44 11.23 3.82 -4.81
C GLN A 44 10.15 2.75 -4.63
N TRP A 45 10.54 1.49 -4.50
CA TRP A 45 9.60 0.40 -4.25
C TRP A 45 8.83 0.58 -2.93
N GLN A 46 9.52 0.96 -1.85
CA GLN A 46 8.87 1.23 -0.57
C GLN A 46 7.86 2.38 -0.68
N HIS A 47 8.24 3.45 -1.40
CA HIS A 47 7.36 4.59 -1.64
C HIS A 47 6.11 4.19 -2.43
N GLU A 48 6.27 3.47 -3.53
CA GLU A 48 5.15 2.98 -4.34
C GLU A 48 4.24 2.02 -3.58
N ALA A 49 4.80 1.09 -2.80
CA ALA A 49 4.02 0.18 -1.97
C ALA A 49 3.20 0.95 -0.93
N TYR A 50 3.78 2.00 -0.34
CA TYR A 50 3.09 2.88 0.59
C TYR A 50 1.96 3.68 -0.09
N GLU A 51 2.20 4.23 -1.28
CA GLU A 51 1.17 4.94 -2.05
C GLU A 51 0.00 4.02 -2.45
N ARG A 52 0.28 2.79 -2.88
CA ARG A 52 -0.75 1.78 -3.17
C ARG A 52 -1.57 1.47 -1.93
N TRP A 53 -0.91 1.28 -0.78
CA TRP A 53 -1.60 1.06 0.49
C TRP A 53 -2.50 2.24 0.89
N MET A 54 -1.99 3.48 0.81
CA MET A 54 -2.78 4.66 1.11
C MET A 54 -3.97 4.83 0.16
N THR A 55 -3.77 4.60 -1.14
CA THR A 55 -4.84 4.68 -2.15
C THR A 55 -5.94 3.67 -1.85
N TYR A 56 -5.57 2.42 -1.58
CA TYR A 56 -6.50 1.35 -1.24
C TYR A 56 -7.30 1.63 0.04
N LEU A 57 -6.67 2.21 1.06
CA LEU A 57 -7.36 2.64 2.28
C LEU A 57 -8.31 3.82 2.04
N ASN A 58 -7.89 4.78 1.21
CA ASN A 58 -8.66 5.98 0.90
C ASN A 58 -9.90 5.68 0.05
N GLU A 59 -9.82 4.73 -0.88
CA GLU A 59 -10.97 4.22 -1.65
C GLU A 59 -12.10 3.75 -0.74
N ARG A 60 -11.78 3.23 0.45
CA ARG A 60 -12.78 2.79 1.43
C ARG A 60 -13.25 3.90 2.36
N SER A 61 -12.47 4.97 2.52
CA SER A 61 -12.81 6.10 3.41
C SER A 61 -13.79 7.09 2.77
N TYR A 62 -13.90 7.09 1.44
CA TYR A 62 -14.99 7.73 0.73
C TYR A 62 -16.01 6.66 0.31
N PRO A 63 -17.04 6.37 1.12
CA PRO A 63 -18.23 5.77 0.54
C PRO A 63 -18.71 6.78 -0.51
N GLU A 64 -18.71 6.36 -1.77
CA GLU A 64 -19.43 7.00 -2.85
C GLU A 64 -20.79 7.38 -2.26
N THR A 65 -20.95 8.69 -1.99
CA THR A 65 -22.09 9.19 -1.24
C THR A 65 -23.26 8.97 -2.17
N GLY A 66 -24.04 7.92 -1.87
CA GLY A 66 -25.02 7.37 -2.78
C GLY A 66 -25.80 8.47 -3.46
N ASP A 67 -25.87 8.37 -4.79
CA ASP A 67 -26.91 8.96 -5.60
C ASP A 67 -28.24 8.82 -4.87
N HIS A 68 -28.64 9.89 -4.18
CA HIS A 68 -29.99 10.05 -3.67
C HIS A 68 -30.86 10.35 -4.87
N ASN A 69 -31.13 9.33 -5.68
CA ASN A 69 -32.26 9.34 -6.58
C ASN A 69 -33.52 9.22 -5.71
N ALA A 70 -34.01 10.36 -5.22
CA ALA A 70 -35.32 10.48 -4.62
C ALA A 70 -36.28 11.04 -5.68
N PRO A 71 -37.17 10.24 -6.28
CA PRO A 71 -38.38 10.75 -6.89
C PRO A 71 -39.44 10.91 -5.78
N CYS A 72 -39.77 12.16 -5.43
CA CYS A 72 -41.10 12.62 -5.00
C CYS A 72 -41.14 14.15 -5.06
#